data_AF-A0A8V0ZW88-F1
#
_entry.id   AF-A0A8V0ZW88-F1
#
_cell.length_a   1.000
_cell.length_b   1.000
_cell.length_c   1.000
_cell.angle_alpha   90.00
_cell.angle_beta   90.00
_cell.angle_gamma   90.00
#
_symmetry.space_group_name_H-M   'P 1'
#
loop_
_entity.id
_entity.type
_entity.pdbx_description
1 polymer ?
#
loop_
_entity_poly.entity_id
_entity_poly.type
_entity_poly.pdbx_seq_one_letter_code
_entity_poly.pdbx_strand_id
1 'polypeptide(L)'
;MSLPFRKELEKYKNINEDEILSKLSEDELKQLEHVLDDLDPENALLPAGFRQKDQTTKPATGPFDRERLLSYLEKQALEHKDREDFVPFTGEKKGARPTCFQTA
;
A
#
# COMPACT_ATOMS: atom_id res chain seq x y z
N MET A 1 -19.23 -26.10 3.92
CA MET A 1 -19.32 -24.73 4.49
C MET A 1 -19.43 -23.75 3.33
N SER A 2 -20.58 -23.12 3.08
CA SER A 2 -20.71 -22.12 2.01
C SER A 2 -20.22 -20.76 2.52
N LEU A 3 -19.23 -20.18 1.87
CA LEU A 3 -18.69 -18.86 2.21
C LEU A 3 -19.78 -17.78 2.02
N PRO A 4 -19.88 -16.78 2.90
CA PRO A 4 -20.97 -15.79 2.92
C PRO A 4 -21.13 -15.03 1.59
N PHE A 5 -20.03 -14.77 0.86
CA PHE A 5 -20.07 -14.11 -0.45
C PHE A 5 -20.91 -14.89 -1.50
N ARG A 6 -20.98 -16.23 -1.38
CA ARG A 6 -21.76 -17.05 -2.33
C ARG A 6 -23.26 -16.81 -2.24
N LYS A 7 -23.76 -16.40 -1.06
CA LYS A 7 -25.19 -16.09 -0.86
C LYS A 7 -25.57 -14.75 -1.46
N GLU A 8 -24.63 -13.80 -1.53
CA GLU A 8 -24.86 -12.50 -2.16
C GLU A 8 -24.82 -12.59 -3.70
N LEU A 9 -24.01 -13.51 -4.25
CA LEU A 9 -23.95 -13.78 -5.68
C LEU A 9 -25.29 -14.28 -6.27
N GLU A 10 -26.12 -14.97 -5.49
CA GLU A 10 -27.44 -15.42 -5.93
C GLU A 10 -28.37 -14.27 -6.35
N LYS A 11 -28.18 -13.06 -5.81
CA LYS A 11 -28.98 -11.88 -6.18
C LYS A 11 -28.71 -11.42 -7.61
N TYR A 12 -27.50 -11.63 -8.09
CA TYR A 12 -27.05 -11.19 -9.40
C TYR A 12 -27.35 -12.20 -10.51
N LYS A 13 -27.64 -13.47 -10.18
CA LYS A 13 -27.92 -14.53 -11.16
C LYS A 13 -29.23 -14.35 -11.95
N ASN A 14 -30.17 -13.57 -11.42
CA ASN A 14 -31.49 -13.38 -12.04
C ASN A 14 -31.61 -12.04 -12.80
N ILE A 15 -30.50 -11.33 -12.96
CA ILE A 15 -30.46 -10.06 -13.67
C ILE A 15 -30.20 -10.34 -15.15
N ASN A 16 -30.97 -9.72 -16.04
CA ASN A 16 -30.75 -9.84 -17.49
C ASN A 16 -29.55 -8.97 -17.90
N GLU A 17 -28.43 -9.62 -18.20
CA GLU A 17 -27.18 -8.96 -18.59
C GLU A 17 -27.35 -8.15 -19.90
N ASP A 18 -28.06 -8.71 -20.89
CA ASP A 18 -28.28 -8.09 -22.21
C ASP A 18 -29.10 -6.79 -22.16
N GLU A 19 -30.07 -6.69 -21.25
CA GLU A 19 -30.89 -5.48 -21.08
C GLU A 19 -30.09 -4.33 -20.44
N ILE A 20 -29.07 -4.65 -19.66
CA ILE A 20 -28.16 -3.67 -19.06
C ILE A 20 -27.14 -3.22 -20.09
N LEU A 21 -26.59 -4.16 -20.87
CA LEU A 21 -25.61 -3.88 -21.91
C LEU A 21 -26.18 -3.01 -23.05
N SER A 22 -27.47 -3.18 -23.39
CA SER A 22 -28.13 -2.38 -24.43
C SER A 22 -28.46 -0.94 -24.02
N LYS A 23 -28.48 -0.61 -22.72
CA LYS A 23 -28.72 0.75 -22.22
C LYS A 23 -27.44 1.61 -22.20
N LEU A 24 -26.28 0.98 -22.33
CA LEU A 24 -24.98 1.64 -22.36
C LEU A 24 -24.68 2.17 -23.76
N SER A 25 -24.04 3.33 -23.81
CA SER A 25 -23.53 3.90 -25.06
C SER A 25 -22.24 3.20 -25.51
N GLU A 26 -21.86 3.33 -26.79
CA GLU A 26 -20.64 2.71 -27.34
C GLU A 26 -19.36 3.12 -26.61
N ASP A 27 -19.32 4.36 -26.09
CA ASP A 27 -18.16 4.87 -25.34
C ASP A 27 -18.06 4.27 -23.93
N GLU A 28 -19.20 4.04 -23.27
CA GLU A 28 -19.24 3.38 -21.96
C GLU A 28 -18.93 1.88 -22.07
N LEU A 29 -19.34 1.24 -23.16
CA LEU A 29 -18.96 -0.16 -23.45
C LEU A 29 -17.44 -0.32 -23.62
N LYS A 30 -16.78 0.60 -24.33
CA LYS A 30 -15.31 0.58 -24.47
C LYS A 30 -14.58 0.82 -23.16
N GLN A 31 -15.12 1.69 -22.30
CA GLN A 31 -14.58 1.90 -20.96
C GLN A 31 -14.73 0.65 -20.08
N LEU A 32 -15.87 -0.04 -20.19
CA LEU A 32 -16.12 -1.31 -19.52
C LEU A 32 -15.13 -2.40 -19.97
N GLU A 33 -14.92 -2.54 -21.28
CA GLU A 33 -13.93 -3.47 -21.85
C GLU A 33 -12.52 -3.20 -21.29
N HIS A 34 -12.07 -1.95 -21.31
CA HIS A 34 -10.76 -1.57 -20.76
C HIS A 34 -10.64 -1.87 -19.26
N VAL A 35 -11.70 -1.64 -18.48
CA VAL A 35 -11.68 -1.92 -17.03
C VAL A 35 -11.68 -3.43 -16.76
N LEU A 36 -12.34 -4.24 -17.60
CA LEU A 36 -12.32 -5.70 -17.49
C LEU A 36 -10.94 -6.28 -17.81
N ASP A 37 -10.27 -5.78 -18.85
CA ASP A 37 -8.91 -6.19 -19.21
C ASP A 37 -7.89 -5.88 -18.11
N ASP A 38 -8.05 -4.74 -17.43
CA ASP A 38 -7.21 -4.32 -16.30
C ASP A 38 -7.48 -5.13 -15.01
N LEU A 39 -8.70 -5.67 -14.87
CA LEU A 39 -9.14 -6.36 -13.65
C LEU A 39 -8.98 -7.87 -13.70
N ASP A 40 -8.49 -8.45 -14.79
CA ASP A 40 -8.27 -9.90 -14.86
C ASP A 40 -6.98 -10.30 -14.10
N PRO A 41 -7.09 -10.89 -12.89
CA PRO A 41 -5.92 -11.35 -12.15
C PRO A 41 -5.18 -12.48 -12.87
N GLU A 42 -5.78 -13.10 -13.89
CA GLU A 42 -5.27 -14.25 -14.66
C GLU A 42 -4.85 -13.91 -16.10
N ASN A 43 -4.83 -12.63 -16.52
CA ASN A 43 -4.29 -12.21 -17.83
C ASN A 43 -2.84 -12.68 -18.04
N ALA A 44 -2.63 -13.91 -18.50
CA ALA A 44 -1.37 -14.66 -18.42
C ALA A 44 -0.19 -14.01 -19.15
N LEU A 45 -0.48 -13.05 -20.05
CA LEU A 45 0.53 -12.31 -20.81
C LEU A 45 1.16 -11.17 -20.01
N LEU A 46 0.51 -10.67 -18.95
CA LEU A 46 1.03 -9.56 -18.14
C LEU A 46 1.78 -10.08 -16.89
N PRO A 47 3.03 -9.64 -16.66
CA PRO A 47 3.74 -9.94 -15.41
C PRO A 47 2.96 -9.46 -14.19
N ALA A 48 3.03 -10.21 -13.09
CA ALA A 48 2.24 -9.95 -11.88
C ALA A 48 2.35 -8.50 -11.35
N GLY A 49 3.52 -7.86 -11.49
CA GLY A 49 3.74 -6.48 -11.07
C GLY A 49 2.96 -5.43 -11.88
N PHE A 50 2.57 -5.73 -13.12
CA PHE A 50 1.81 -4.84 -14.00
C PHE A 50 0.30 -5.04 -13.91
N ARG A 51 -0.17 -6.07 -13.18
CA ARG A 51 -1.61 -6.28 -12.89
C ARG A 51 -2.13 -5.27 -11.87
N GLN A 52 -1.23 -4.68 -11.08
CA GLN A 52 -1.59 -3.74 -10.04
C GLN A 52 -1.48 -2.32 -10.58
N LYS A 53 -2.55 -1.53 -10.44
CA LYS A 53 -2.52 -0.10 -10.76
C LYS A 53 -1.42 0.61 -9.98
N ASP A 54 -0.77 1.57 -10.62
CA ASP A 54 0.22 2.43 -9.97
C ASP A 54 -0.42 3.12 -8.76
N GLN A 55 0.05 2.78 -7.55
CA GLN A 55 -0.47 3.31 -6.30
C GLN A 55 -0.09 4.78 -6.06
N THR A 56 0.63 5.40 -7.00
CA THR A 56 1.13 6.76 -6.88
C THR A 56 0.76 7.57 -8.10
N THR A 57 0.20 8.76 -7.88
CA THR A 57 -0.04 9.77 -8.91
C THR A 57 1.24 10.49 -9.36
N LYS A 58 2.40 10.12 -8.80
CA LYS A 58 3.67 10.76 -9.11
C LYS A 58 4.22 10.14 -10.40
N PRO A 59 4.61 10.95 -11.40
CA PRO A 59 5.26 10.45 -12.59
C PRO A 59 6.60 9.79 -12.22
N ALA A 60 7.04 8.83 -13.04
CA ALA A 60 8.35 8.21 -12.88
C ALA A 60 9.42 9.31 -12.82
N THR A 61 10.08 9.41 -11.67
CA THR A 61 11.22 10.34 -11.52
C THR A 61 12.39 9.63 -12.17
N GLY A 62 12.85 10.11 -13.34
CA GLY A 62 13.71 9.42 -14.32
C GLY A 62 14.96 8.68 -13.80
N PRO A 63 16.17 8.90 -14.35
CA PRO A 63 17.36 8.27 -13.79
C PRO A 63 17.63 8.80 -12.37
N PHE A 64 18.39 8.02 -11.60
CA PHE A 64 18.68 8.35 -10.21
C PHE A 64 19.60 9.59 -10.08
N ASP A 65 19.03 10.71 -9.62
CA ASP A 65 19.76 11.95 -9.36
C ASP A 65 20.25 12.03 -7.91
N ARG A 66 21.52 11.66 -7.67
CA ARG A 66 22.12 11.61 -6.33
C ARG A 66 22.13 12.96 -5.61
N GLU A 67 22.43 14.05 -6.30
CA GLU A 67 22.55 15.40 -5.72
C GLU A 67 21.21 15.92 -5.21
N ARG A 68 20.14 15.66 -5.98
CA ARG A 68 18.77 15.99 -5.59
C ARG A 68 18.33 15.20 -4.35
N LEU A 69 18.73 13.94 -4.23
CA LEU A 69 18.45 13.15 -3.05
C LEU A 69 19.17 13.70 -1.81
N LEU A 70 20.45 14.03 -1.93
CA LEU A 70 21.24 14.54 -0.80
C LEU A 70 20.70 15.88 -0.29
N SER A 71 20.42 16.81 -1.20
CA SER A 71 19.84 18.11 -0.83
C SER A 71 18.44 17.99 -0.18
N TYR A 72 17.64 17.00 -0.58
CA TYR A 72 16.37 16.71 0.09
C TYR A 72 16.58 16.17 1.51
N LEU A 73 17.51 15.23 1.71
CA LEU A 73 17.82 14.67 3.02
C LEU A 73 18.40 15.72 3.97
N GLU A 74 19.26 16.62 3.49
CA GLU A 74 19.79 17.74 4.28
C GLU A 74 18.68 18.67 4.76
N LYS A 75 17.75 19.04 3.87
CA LYS A 75 16.58 19.86 4.24
C LYS A 75 15.70 19.16 5.27
N GLN A 76 15.40 17.88 5.05
CA GLN A 76 14.58 17.10 5.96
C GLN A 76 15.25 16.97 7.35
N ALA A 77 16.57 16.79 7.40
CA ALA A 77 17.32 16.72 8.65
C ALA A 77 17.31 18.07 9.39
N LEU A 78 17.43 19.19 8.68
CA LEU A 78 17.35 20.53 9.26
C LEU A 78 15.95 20.87 9.80
N GLU A 79 14.89 20.39 9.15
CA GLU A 79 13.51 20.62 9.56
C GLU A 79 13.04 19.68 10.69
N HIS A 80 13.74 18.57 10.91
CA HIS A 80 13.38 17.60 11.92
C HIS A 80 13.62 18.16 13.33
N LYS A 81 12.54 18.52 14.01
CA LYS A 81 12.57 19.03 15.38
C LYS A 81 12.87 17.91 16.39
N ASP A 82 13.58 18.28 17.45
CA ASP A 82 13.82 17.38 18.57
C ASP A 82 12.52 17.09 19.33
N ARG A 83 12.50 15.94 20.02
CA ARG A 83 11.37 15.56 20.86
C ARG A 83 11.42 16.38 22.15
N GLU A 84 10.36 17.15 22.40
CA GLU A 84 10.23 18.02 23.57
C GLU A 84 10.12 17.23 24.89
N ASP A 85 9.58 16.00 24.85
CA ASP A 85 9.36 15.16 26.03
C ASP A 85 10.58 14.28 26.39
N PHE A 86 11.80 14.85 26.35
CA PHE A 86 13.01 14.10 26.70
C PHE A 86 13.32 14.21 28.19
N VAL A 87 13.34 13.06 28.89
CA VAL A 87 13.92 12.97 30.23
C VAL A 87 15.44 12.85 30.08
N PRO A 88 16.23 13.83 30.56
CA PRO A 88 17.68 13.77 30.45
C PRO A 88 18.24 12.53 31.14
N PHE A 89 19.20 11.87 30.49
CA PHE A 89 19.90 10.73 31.08
C PHE A 89 20.74 11.19 32.27
N THR A 90 20.33 10.84 33.49
CA THR A 90 20.99 11.27 34.72
C THR A 90 22.18 10.42 35.14
N GLY A 91 22.53 9.35 34.39
CA GLY A 91 23.66 8.47 34.72
C GLY A 91 23.50 7.69 36.04
N GLU A 92 22.37 7.85 36.72
CA GLU A 92 22.08 7.19 37.99
C GLU A 92 21.82 5.71 37.77
N LYS A 93 22.65 4.87 38.41
CA LYS A 93 22.44 3.43 38.44
C LYS A 93 21.29 3.12 39.40
N LYS A 94 20.06 3.03 38.87
CA LYS A 94 18.85 2.65 39.63
C LYS A 94 18.81 1.17 40.05
N GLY A 95 19.75 0.36 39.58
CA GLY A 95 19.89 -1.05 39.95
C GLY A 95 20.97 -1.27 41.01
N ALA A 96 20.65 -2.09 42.02
CA ALA A 96 21.68 -2.63 42.91
C ALA A 96 22.63 -3.52 42.08
N ARG A 97 23.94 -3.36 42.29
CA ARG A 97 24.93 -4.28 41.70
C ARG A 97 24.61 -5.68 42.23
N PRO A 98 24.40 -6.69 41.37
CA PRO A 98 24.23 -8.05 41.85
C PRO A 98 25.50 -8.44 42.61
N THR A 99 25.37 -8.63 43.92
CA THR A 99 26.44 -9.21 44.72
C THR A 99 26.56 -10.65 44.28
N CYS A 100 27.72 -11.02 43.74
CA CYS A 100 28.07 -12.41 43.53
C CYS A 100 27.90 -13.11 44.89
N PHE A 101 26.91 -13.98 45.02
CA PHE A 101 26.79 -14.86 46.16
C PHE A 101 28.08 -15.70 46.19
N GLN A 102 28.99 -15.35 47.09
CA GLN A 102 30.04 -16.27 47.49
C GLN A 102 29.34 -17.36 48.28
N THR A 103 29.00 -18.44 47.59
CA THR A 103 28.66 -19.73 48.19
C THR A 103 29.89 -20.20 48.96
N ALA A 104 29.80 -20.21 50.28
CA ALA A 104 30.69 -20.94 51.18
C ALA A 104 30.03 -22.28 51.55
#